data_AF-A0A7C7J9I0-F1
#
_entry.id   AF-A0A7C7J9I0-F1
#
_cell.length_a   1.000
_cell.length_b   1.000
_cell.length_c   1.000
_cell.angle_alpha   90.00
_cell.angle_beta   90.00
_cell.angle_gamma   90.00
#
_symmetry.space_group_name_H-M   'P 1'
#
loop_
_entity.id
_entity.type
_entity.pdbx_description
1 polymer ?
#
loop_
_entity_poly.entity_id
_entity_poly.type
_entity_poly.pdbx_seq_one_letter_code
_entity_poly.pdbx_strand_id
1 'polypeptide(L)'
;MTYLVIILLYLFTLIGVGIYKSKKIKTQADFAVAGRSLSPWVLVGTMLATWIGTGSILGNAGKTYETGMAALILPIGGTLGIILLTRIAGKVRNFEKFTVPEIIGDRYGPAARLLSVIALVMAYMVIVSYQYNAGGAVISTILTDESGVSLISIEMATIIAVVFIIAYTMLAGLVSVA
;
A
#
# COMPACT_ATOMS: atom_id res chain seq x y z
N MET A 1 -7.81 23.37 -13.58
CA MET A 1 -9.00 23.17 -12.73
C MET A 1 -9.63 21.78 -12.86
N THR A 2 -9.80 21.23 -14.08
CA THR A 2 -10.40 19.90 -14.30
C THR A 2 -9.70 18.75 -13.56
N TYR A 3 -8.36 18.73 -13.55
CA TYR A 3 -7.58 17.69 -12.85
C TYR A 3 -7.85 17.66 -11.34
N LEU A 4 -7.91 18.83 -10.70
CA LEU A 4 -8.18 18.96 -9.27
C LEU A 4 -9.57 18.41 -8.93
N VAL A 5 -10.58 18.73 -9.73
CA VAL A 5 -11.96 18.25 -9.53
C VAL A 5 -12.02 16.73 -9.63
N ILE A 6 -11.39 16.13 -10.64
CA ILE A 6 -11.37 14.66 -10.81
C ILE A 6 -10.70 13.98 -9.61
N ILE A 7 -9.58 14.53 -9.15
CA ILE A 7 -8.83 13.97 -8.02
C ILE A 7 -9.62 14.09 -6.73
N LEU A 8 -10.21 15.26 -6.44
CA LEU A 8 -11.07 15.41 -5.27
C LEU A 8 -12.25 14.46 -5.32
N LEU A 9 -12.92 14.32 -6.47
CA LEU A 9 -14.02 13.38 -6.64
C LEU A 9 -13.57 11.93 -6.37
N TYR A 10 -12.40 11.53 -6.86
CA TYR A 10 -11.81 10.22 -6.58
C TYR A 10 -11.52 10.03 -5.08
N LEU A 11 -10.84 10.99 -4.43
CA LEU A 11 -10.50 10.93 -3.02
C LEU A 11 -11.74 10.89 -2.11
N PHE A 12 -12.76 11.70 -2.39
CA PHE A 12 -14.02 11.67 -1.65
C PHE A 12 -14.80 10.38 -1.89
N THR A 13 -14.73 9.81 -3.09
CA THR A 13 -15.32 8.50 -3.37
C THR A 13 -14.66 7.41 -2.52
N LEU A 14 -13.33 7.40 -2.43
CA LEU A 14 -12.59 6.46 -1.56
C LEU A 14 -13.00 6.60 -0.10
N ILE A 15 -13.06 7.83 0.42
CA ILE A 15 -13.52 8.07 1.80
C ILE A 15 -14.96 7.60 1.98
N GLY A 16 -15.86 7.94 1.06
CA GLY A 16 -17.27 7.54 1.13
C GLY A 16 -17.46 6.02 1.17
N VAL A 17 -16.72 5.30 0.33
CA VAL A 17 -16.71 3.83 0.33
C VAL A 17 -16.13 3.29 1.64
N GLY A 18 -15.03 3.86 2.12
CA GLY A 18 -14.41 3.49 3.40
C GLY A 18 -15.37 3.66 4.58
N ILE A 19 -16.04 4.80 4.70
CA ILE A 19 -17.04 5.07 5.76
C ILE A 19 -18.25 4.13 5.63
N TYR A 20 -18.71 3.85 4.41
CA TYR A 20 -19.83 2.93 4.22
C TYR A 20 -19.47 1.51 4.66
N LYS A 21 -18.26 1.05 4.33
CA LYS A 21 -17.77 -0.29 4.65
C LYS A 21 -17.33 -0.43 6.11
N SER A 22 -16.83 0.63 6.74
CA SER A 22 -16.40 0.61 8.14
C SER A 22 -17.52 0.21 9.10
N LYS A 23 -18.76 0.55 8.77
CA LYS A 23 -19.97 0.12 9.52
C LYS A 23 -20.13 -1.40 9.64
N LYS A 24 -19.46 -2.18 8.79
CA LYS A 24 -19.50 -3.64 8.80
C LYS A 24 -18.40 -4.28 9.66
N ILE A 25 -17.43 -3.50 10.12
CA ILE A 25 -16.30 -4.00 10.90
C ILE A 25 -16.70 -4.07 12.37
N LYS A 26 -16.69 -5.27 12.94
CA LYS A 26 -17.03 -5.50 14.35
C LYS A 26 -15.91 -6.18 15.13
N THR A 27 -15.03 -6.88 14.42
CA THR A 27 -13.96 -7.68 15.02
C THR A 27 -12.59 -7.33 14.43
N GLN A 28 -11.51 -7.73 15.11
CA GLN A 28 -10.15 -7.60 14.59
C GLN A 28 -9.95 -8.38 13.28
N ALA A 29 -10.62 -9.52 13.11
CA ALA A 29 -10.57 -10.29 11.87
C ALA A 29 -11.24 -9.55 10.70
N ASP A 30 -12.33 -8.81 10.96
CA ASP A 30 -12.95 -7.97 9.93
C ASP A 30 -12.01 -6.84 9.50
N PHE A 31 -11.29 -6.24 10.45
CA PHE A 31 -10.35 -5.15 10.16
C PHE A 31 -9.08 -5.62 9.46
N ALA A 32 -8.44 -6.67 9.96
CA ALA A 32 -7.12 -7.11 9.52
C ALA A 32 -7.17 -8.01 8.27
N VAL A 33 -8.21 -8.84 8.12
CA VAL A 33 -8.31 -9.85 7.05
C VAL A 33 -9.66 -9.85 6.34
N ALA A 34 -10.47 -8.79 6.49
CA ALA A 34 -11.79 -8.67 5.88
C ALA A 34 -12.72 -9.88 6.15
N GLY A 35 -12.57 -10.49 7.33
CA GLY A 35 -13.31 -11.69 7.73
C GLY A 35 -13.07 -12.90 6.83
N ARG A 36 -11.99 -12.90 6.02
CA ARG A 36 -11.68 -13.92 5.00
C ARG A 36 -12.82 -14.15 3.99
N SER A 37 -13.66 -13.12 3.77
CA SER A 37 -14.88 -13.19 2.96
C SER A 37 -14.74 -12.62 1.54
N LEU A 38 -13.56 -12.08 1.20
CA LEU A 38 -13.30 -11.46 -0.09
C LEU A 38 -13.37 -12.50 -1.22
N SER A 39 -14.03 -12.13 -2.31
CA SER A 39 -14.03 -12.95 -3.53
C SER A 39 -12.62 -13.04 -4.13
N PRO A 40 -12.29 -14.11 -4.86
CA PRO A 40 -10.96 -14.26 -5.48
C PRO A 40 -10.56 -13.06 -6.35
N TRP A 41 -11.50 -12.48 -7.10
CA TRP A 41 -11.25 -11.33 -7.98
C TRP A 41 -10.88 -10.07 -7.21
N VAL A 42 -11.57 -9.81 -6.10
CA VAL A 42 -11.25 -8.69 -5.21
C VAL A 42 -9.87 -8.88 -4.61
N LEU A 43 -9.55 -10.10 -4.16
CA LEU A 43 -8.24 -10.41 -3.58
C LEU A 43 -7.10 -10.21 -4.57
N VAL A 44 -7.27 -10.63 -5.83
CA VAL A 44 -6.30 -10.35 -6.90
C VAL A 44 -6.14 -8.85 -7.12
N GLY A 45 -7.25 -8.10 -7.18
CA GLY A 45 -7.23 -6.64 -7.30
C GLY A 45 -6.47 -5.97 -6.17
N THR A 46 -6.74 -6.36 -4.92
CA THR A 46 -6.04 -5.86 -3.73
C THR A 46 -4.55 -6.19 -3.78
N MET A 47 -4.18 -7.41 -4.19
CA MET A 47 -2.77 -7.81 -4.31
C MET A 47 -2.05 -6.99 -5.39
N LEU A 48 -2.68 -6.79 -6.54
CA LEU A 48 -2.13 -5.94 -7.60
C LEU A 48 -1.98 -4.50 -7.14
N ALA A 49 -3.01 -3.92 -6.51
CA ALA A 49 -2.97 -2.56 -5.96
C ALA A 49 -1.88 -2.40 -4.89
N THR A 50 -1.65 -3.44 -4.08
CA THR A 50 -0.58 -3.44 -3.06
C THR A 50 0.81 -3.47 -3.71
N TRP A 51 0.97 -4.17 -4.83
CA TRP A 51 2.26 -4.34 -5.49
C TRP A 51 2.64 -3.19 -6.42
N ILE A 52 1.64 -2.52 -6.99
CA ILE A 52 1.84 -1.38 -7.90
C ILE A 52 1.83 -0.08 -7.10
N GLY A 53 3.02 0.41 -6.74
CA GLY A 53 3.21 1.70 -6.08
C GLY A 53 4.19 2.62 -6.82
N THR A 54 4.60 3.72 -6.19
CA THR A 54 5.56 4.69 -6.75
C THR A 54 6.89 4.02 -7.08
N GLY A 55 7.38 3.12 -6.22
CA GLY A 55 8.59 2.34 -6.52
C GLY A 55 8.47 1.54 -7.81
N SER A 56 7.30 0.95 -8.06
CA SER A 56 7.02 0.16 -9.26
C SER A 56 6.83 1.02 -10.52
N ILE A 57 6.31 2.25 -10.39
CA ILE A 57 6.06 3.15 -11.52
C ILE A 57 7.29 4.03 -11.77
N LEU A 58 7.60 4.94 -10.84
CA LEU A 58 8.70 5.89 -11.00
C LEU A 58 10.06 5.21 -10.84
N GLY A 59 10.20 4.29 -9.88
CA GLY A 59 11.47 3.59 -9.66
C GLY A 59 11.86 2.70 -10.85
N ASN A 60 10.95 1.88 -11.35
CA ASN A 60 11.23 1.08 -12.55
C ASN A 60 11.38 1.93 -13.81
N ALA A 61 10.61 3.01 -13.98
CA ALA A 61 10.78 3.92 -15.11
C ALA A 61 12.17 4.58 -15.10
N GLY A 62 12.59 5.10 -13.95
CA GLY A 62 13.94 5.65 -13.76
C GLY A 62 15.01 4.61 -14.03
N LYS A 63 14.84 3.38 -13.53
CA LYS A 63 15.83 2.32 -13.77
C LYS A 63 15.88 1.89 -15.24
N THR A 64 14.74 1.85 -15.92
CA THR A 64 14.65 1.55 -17.35
C THR A 64 15.29 2.64 -18.18
N TYR A 65 15.17 3.91 -17.77
CA TYR A 65 15.86 5.02 -18.40
C TYR A 65 17.39 4.87 -18.31
N GLU A 66 17.91 4.42 -17.16
CA GLU A 66 19.35 4.20 -16.95
C GLU A 66 19.90 2.95 -17.66
N THR A 67 19.23 1.81 -17.51
CA THR A 67 19.78 0.49 -17.89
C THR A 67 18.99 -0.20 -19.00
N GLY A 68 18.04 0.49 -19.62
CA GLY A 68 17.18 -0.05 -20.68
C GLY A 68 16.37 -1.26 -20.22
N MET A 69 16.18 -2.22 -21.13
CA MET A 69 15.39 -3.43 -20.86
C MET A 69 15.95 -4.32 -19.75
N ALA A 70 17.23 -4.16 -19.36
CA ALA A 70 17.79 -4.90 -18.23
C ALA A 70 17.06 -4.62 -16.92
N ALA A 71 16.41 -3.45 -16.78
CA ALA A 71 15.60 -3.10 -15.62
C ALA A 71 14.38 -4.03 -15.41
N LEU A 72 13.93 -4.73 -16.47
CA LEU A 72 12.81 -5.68 -16.40
C LEU A 72 13.08 -6.86 -15.47
N ILE A 73 14.34 -7.11 -15.09
CA ILE A 73 14.66 -8.14 -14.09
C ILE A 73 13.95 -7.90 -12.76
N LEU A 74 13.68 -6.64 -12.38
CA LEU A 74 12.99 -6.29 -11.15
C LEU A 74 11.51 -6.76 -11.15
N PRO A 75 10.66 -6.35 -12.12
CA PRO A 75 9.27 -6.83 -12.17
C PRO A 75 9.16 -8.32 -12.50
N ILE A 76 10.06 -8.89 -13.32
CA ILE A 76 10.06 -10.32 -13.61
C ILE A 76 10.41 -11.12 -12.35
N GLY A 77 11.46 -10.71 -11.63
CA GLY A 77 11.87 -11.34 -10.37
C GLY A 77 10.76 -11.29 -9.31
N GLY A 78 10.10 -10.14 -9.16
CA GLY A 78 8.94 -10.01 -8.26
C GLY A 78 7.80 -10.95 -8.65
N THR A 79 7.47 -11.03 -9.94
CA THR A 79 6.42 -11.92 -10.45
C THR A 79 6.73 -13.39 -10.19
N LEU A 80 7.95 -13.83 -10.51
CA LEU A 80 8.41 -15.19 -10.24
C LEU A 80 8.41 -15.50 -8.74
N GLY A 81 8.82 -14.54 -7.90
CA GLY A 81 8.75 -14.65 -6.45
C GLY A 81 7.32 -14.92 -5.95
N ILE A 82 6.34 -14.15 -6.41
CA ILE A 82 4.92 -14.34 -6.06
C ILE A 82 4.45 -15.73 -6.50
N ILE A 83 4.77 -16.16 -7.72
CA ILE A 83 4.42 -17.51 -8.22
C ILE A 83 5.00 -18.59 -7.30
N LEU A 84 6.25 -18.46 -6.87
CA LEU A 84 6.85 -19.42 -5.93
C LEU A 84 6.14 -19.41 -4.57
N LEU A 85 5.76 -18.23 -4.06
CA LEU A 85 5.03 -18.10 -2.80
C LEU A 85 3.66 -18.79 -2.83
N THR A 86 3.01 -18.93 -3.99
CA THR A 86 1.73 -19.67 -4.09
C THR A 86 1.86 -21.14 -3.62
N ARG A 87 3.03 -21.76 -3.77
CA ARG A 87 3.29 -23.15 -3.34
C ARG A 87 3.29 -23.29 -1.81
N ILE A 88 3.63 -22.23 -1.09
CA ILE A 88 3.64 -22.22 0.39
C ILE A 88 2.41 -21.57 0.99
N ALA A 89 1.62 -20.83 0.20
CA ALA A 89 0.44 -20.10 0.67
C ALA A 89 -0.56 -21.00 1.43
N GLY A 90 -0.79 -22.23 0.94
CA GLY A 90 -1.65 -23.20 1.63
C GLY A 90 -1.13 -23.60 3.01
N LYS A 91 0.18 -23.83 3.15
CA LYS A 91 0.81 -24.16 4.45
C LYS A 91 0.72 -22.98 5.41
N VAL A 92 0.95 -21.76 4.92
CA VAL A 92 0.85 -20.53 5.71
C VAL A 92 -0.57 -20.32 6.23
N ARG A 93 -1.59 -20.58 5.39
CA ARG A 93 -3.01 -20.46 5.77
C ARG A 93 -3.39 -21.39 6.93
N ASN A 94 -2.76 -22.56 7.04
CA ASN A 94 -3.04 -23.52 8.11
C ASN A 94 -2.53 -23.09 9.50
N PHE A 95 -1.64 -22.10 9.60
CA PHE A 95 -1.20 -21.57 10.89
C PHE A 95 -2.27 -20.67 11.55
N GLU A 96 -3.29 -20.25 10.80
CA GLU A 96 -4.41 -19.41 11.23
C GLU A 96 -4.03 -18.08 11.93
N LYS A 97 -2.77 -17.67 11.84
CA LYS A 97 -2.27 -16.39 12.37
C LYS A 97 -2.63 -15.21 11.49
N PHE A 98 -2.62 -14.03 12.09
CA PHE A 98 -2.86 -12.78 11.38
C PHE A 98 -1.59 -12.22 10.75
N THR A 99 -0.41 -12.53 11.30
CA THR A 99 0.86 -11.92 10.86
C THR A 99 1.97 -12.94 10.63
N VAL A 100 2.91 -12.61 9.72
CA VAL A 100 4.10 -13.43 9.45
C VAL A 100 5.03 -13.52 10.68
N PRO A 101 5.30 -12.44 11.43
CA PRO A 101 6.10 -12.53 12.65
C PRO A 101 5.55 -13.48 13.72
N GLU A 102 4.22 -13.65 13.81
CA GLU A 102 3.63 -14.65 14.70
C GLU A 102 3.97 -16.08 14.28
N ILE A 103 3.92 -16.38 12.98
CA ILE A 103 4.30 -17.69 12.45
C ILE A 103 5.78 -17.97 12.75
N ILE A 104 6.65 -16.97 12.59
CA ILE A 104 8.07 -17.09 12.93
C ILE A 104 8.24 -17.28 14.44
N GLY A 105 7.49 -16.54 15.25
CA GLY A 105 7.51 -16.64 16.72
C GLY A 105 7.11 -18.01 17.24
N ASP A 106 6.05 -18.60 16.69
CA ASP A 106 5.58 -19.93 17.08
C ASP A 106 6.61 -21.01 16.75
N ARG A 107 7.41 -20.82 15.69
CA ARG A 107 8.42 -21.78 15.26
C ARG A 107 9.78 -21.61 15.95
N TYR A 108 10.19 -20.36 16.19
CA TYR A 108 11.57 -20.03 16.60
C TYR A 108 11.65 -19.26 17.93
N GLY A 109 10.53 -18.99 18.58
CA GLY A 109 10.45 -18.35 19.88
C GLY A 109 10.30 -16.82 19.86
N PRO A 110 10.18 -16.21 21.06
CA PRO A 110 9.82 -14.79 21.21
C PRO A 110 10.89 -13.82 20.67
N ALA A 111 12.17 -14.19 20.73
CA ALA A 111 13.25 -13.37 20.20
C ALA A 111 13.16 -13.24 18.66
N ALA A 112 12.89 -14.36 17.97
CA ALA A 112 12.72 -14.37 16.51
C ALA A 112 11.46 -13.58 16.08
N ARG A 113 10.38 -13.65 16.88
CA ARG A 113 9.19 -12.80 16.68
C ARG A 113 9.56 -11.32 16.74
N LEU A 114 10.28 -10.90 17.78
CA LEU A 114 10.66 -9.50 17.98
C LEU A 114 11.52 -8.99 16.82
N LEU A 115 12.55 -9.75 16.44
CA LEU A 115 13.41 -9.40 15.30
C LEU A 115 12.62 -9.29 13.99
N SER A 116 11.67 -10.20 13.77
CA SER A 116 10.81 -10.17 12.59
C SER A 116 9.89 -8.95 12.56
N VAL A 117 9.33 -8.56 13.71
CA VAL A 117 8.52 -7.33 13.84
C VAL A 117 9.37 -6.10 13.53
N ILE A 118 10.57 -6.01 14.11
CA ILE A 118 11.47 -4.87 13.88
C ILE A 118 11.85 -4.75 12.41
N ALA A 119 12.27 -5.87 11.79
CA ALA A 119 12.60 -5.90 10.36
C ALA A 119 11.41 -5.50 9.48
N LEU A 120 10.20 -6.00 9.81
CA LEU A 120 8.97 -5.67 9.10
C LEU A 120 8.65 -4.18 9.19
N VAL A 121 8.67 -3.61 10.40
CA VAL A 121 8.37 -2.19 10.62
C VAL A 121 9.36 -1.29 9.89
N MET A 122 10.66 -1.59 9.95
CA MET A 122 11.68 -0.82 9.22
C MET A 122 11.47 -0.89 7.71
N ALA A 123 11.23 -2.09 7.16
CA ALA A 123 11.00 -2.26 5.72
C ALA A 123 9.75 -1.48 5.25
N TYR A 124 8.64 -1.57 5.99
CA TYR A 124 7.42 -0.84 5.64
C TYR A 124 7.55 0.67 5.87
N MET A 125 8.34 1.13 6.84
CA MET A 125 8.60 2.55 7.03
C MET A 125 9.29 3.16 5.80
N VAL A 126 10.27 2.47 5.23
CA VAL A 126 10.92 2.89 3.97
C VAL A 126 9.91 2.92 2.83
N ILE A 127 9.09 1.87 2.71
CA ILE A 127 8.08 1.76 1.64
C ILE A 127 7.06 2.89 1.71
N VAL A 128 6.47 3.09 2.88
CA VAL A 128 5.44 4.09 3.10
C VAL A 128 5.99 5.50 2.95
N SER A 129 7.24 5.75 3.36
CA SER A 129 7.89 7.05 3.23
C SER A 129 7.96 7.55 1.78
N TYR A 130 8.43 6.72 0.84
CA TYR A 130 8.46 7.16 -0.56
C TYR A 130 7.06 7.29 -1.18
N GLN A 131 6.06 6.53 -0.70
CA GLN A 131 4.67 6.69 -1.14
C GLN A 131 4.08 8.02 -0.70
N TYR A 132 4.40 8.48 0.51
CA TYR A 132 3.99 9.79 1.00
C TYR A 132 4.64 10.93 0.21
N ASN A 133 5.94 10.83 -0.05
CA ASN A 133 6.64 11.82 -0.87
C ASN A 133 6.06 11.91 -2.28
N ALA A 134 5.70 10.77 -2.88
CA ALA A 134 5.04 10.74 -4.18
C ALA A 134 3.65 11.37 -4.14
N GLY A 135 2.84 11.08 -3.12
CA GLY A 135 1.55 11.73 -2.91
C GLY A 135 1.70 13.25 -2.76
N GLY A 136 2.68 13.70 -1.98
CA GLY A 136 3.01 15.12 -1.83
C GLY A 136 3.42 15.78 -3.15
N ALA A 137 4.30 15.13 -3.93
CA ALA A 137 4.73 15.62 -5.24
C ALA A 137 3.56 15.74 -6.23
N VAL A 138 2.62 14.80 -6.21
CA VAL A 138 1.39 14.89 -7.02
C VAL A 138 0.59 16.12 -6.61
N ILE A 139 0.32 16.29 -5.31
CA ILE A 139 -0.45 17.43 -4.80
C ILE A 139 0.22 18.77 -5.16
N SER A 140 1.54 18.91 -4.97
CA SER A 140 2.26 20.15 -5.31
C SER A 140 2.24 20.46 -6.81
N THR A 141 2.25 19.42 -7.66
CA THR A 141 2.17 19.57 -9.13
C THR A 141 0.78 19.97 -9.61
N ILE A 142 -0.27 19.67 -8.83
CA ILE A 142 -1.65 20.01 -9.20
C ILE A 142 -2.05 21.39 -8.67
N LEU A 143 -1.60 21.72 -7.45
CA LEU A 143 -1.86 23.00 -6.80
C LEU A 143 -0.84 24.03 -7.28
N THR A 144 -0.82 24.24 -8.58
CA THR A 144 0.08 25.18 -9.26
C THR A 144 -0.74 26.34 -9.83
N ASP A 145 -0.21 27.56 -9.74
CA ASP A 145 -0.83 28.75 -10.32
C ASP A 145 -0.73 28.76 -11.86
N GLU A 146 -1.34 29.75 -12.51
CA GLU A 146 -1.26 29.92 -13.97
C GLU A 146 0.17 30.19 -14.48
N SER A 147 1.09 30.55 -13.58
CA SER A 147 2.51 30.82 -13.85
C SER A 147 3.38 29.56 -13.70
N GLY A 148 2.83 28.42 -13.29
CA GLY A 148 3.60 27.19 -13.06
C GLY A 148 4.26 27.10 -11.68
N VAL A 149 3.93 28.00 -10.75
CA VAL A 149 4.46 28.03 -9.38
C VAL A 149 3.53 27.27 -8.43
N SER A 150 4.09 26.34 -7.65
CA SER A 150 3.33 25.61 -6.64
C SER A 150 2.81 26.56 -5.55
N LEU A 151 1.51 26.51 -5.29
CA LEU A 151 0.81 27.31 -4.27
C LEU A 151 1.20 26.88 -2.85
N ILE A 152 1.69 25.66 -2.69
CA ILE A 152 2.12 25.09 -1.40
C ILE A 152 3.52 24.49 -1.51
N SER A 153 4.24 24.45 -0.39
CA SER A 153 5.54 23.77 -0.33
C SER A 153 5.36 22.25 -0.43
N ILE A 154 6.39 21.54 -0.89
CA ILE A 154 6.34 20.09 -1.05
C ILE A 154 6.23 19.37 0.29
N GLU A 155 6.78 19.96 1.37
CA GLU A 155 6.65 19.45 2.73
C GLU A 155 5.20 19.52 3.19
N MET A 156 4.52 20.66 2.98
CA MET A 156 3.10 20.81 3.32
C MET A 156 2.23 19.85 2.51
N ALA A 157 2.50 19.73 1.20
CA ALA A 157 1.80 18.80 0.32
C ALA A 157 1.95 17.34 0.81
N THR A 158 3.16 16.95 1.22
CA THR A 158 3.45 15.62 1.76
C THR A 158 2.72 15.38 3.07
N ILE A 159 2.69 16.36 3.99
CA ILE A 159 1.94 16.25 5.25
C ILE A 159 0.44 16.06 4.98
N ILE A 160 -0.13 16.81 4.04
CA ILE A 160 -1.54 16.65 3.65
C ILE A 160 -1.80 15.23 3.13
N ALA A 161 -0.92 14.71 2.26
CA ALA A 161 -1.02 13.34 1.76
C ALA A 161 -0.96 12.31 2.90
N VAL A 162 -0.03 12.47 3.85
CA VAL A 162 0.13 11.59 5.02
C VAL A 162 -1.15 11.56 5.84
N VAL A 163 -1.68 12.73 6.21
CA VAL A 163 -2.89 12.85 7.04
C VAL A 163 -4.07 12.20 6.35
N PHE A 164 -4.26 12.46 5.05
CA PHE A 164 -5.30 11.84 4.26
C PHE A 164 -5.17 10.31 4.22
N ILE A 165 -3.96 9.80 3.93
CA ILE A 165 -3.71 8.37 3.77
C ILE A 165 -3.95 7.61 5.07
N ILE A 166 -3.45 8.15 6.18
CA ILE A 166 -3.67 7.58 7.51
C ILE A 166 -5.16 7.58 7.85
N ALA A 167 -5.85 8.71 7.66
CA ALA A 167 -7.26 8.83 8.00
C ALA A 167 -8.13 7.81 7.22
N TYR A 168 -7.96 7.68 5.90
CA TYR A 168 -8.80 6.74 5.13
C TYR A 168 -8.47 5.28 5.44
N THR A 169 -7.20 4.96 5.71
CA THR A 169 -6.76 3.58 6.01
C THR A 169 -7.27 3.14 7.38
N MET A 170 -7.25 4.04 8.37
CA MET A 170 -7.77 3.77 9.71
C MET A 170 -9.28 3.53 9.72
N LEU A 171 -10.03 4.07 8.75
CA LEU A 171 -11.50 3.97 8.75
C LEU A 171 -12.01 2.54 8.56
N ALA A 172 -11.47 1.75 7.63
CA ALA A 172 -12.00 0.42 7.34
C ALA A 172 -10.95 -0.70 7.15
N GLY A 173 -9.69 -0.46 7.52
CA GLY A 173 -8.65 -1.50 7.50
C GLY A 173 -8.48 -2.12 6.11
N LEU A 174 -8.37 -3.45 6.02
CA LEU A 174 -8.25 -4.14 4.73
C LEU A 174 -9.46 -3.89 3.82
N VAL A 175 -10.65 -3.68 4.38
CA VAL A 175 -11.89 -3.42 3.62
C VAL A 175 -11.89 -2.02 2.99
N SER A 176 -11.08 -1.08 3.48
CA SER A 176 -10.89 0.22 2.79
C SER A 176 -10.13 0.07 1.47
N VAL A 177 -9.32 -0.97 1.33
CA VAL A 177 -8.33 -1.13 0.25
C VAL A 177 -8.71 -2.27 -0.70
N ALA A 178 -9.72 -3.08 -0.35
CA ALA A 178 -10.23 -4.21 -1.11
C ALA A 178 -11.57 -3.88 -1.79
#